data_AF-A0A7C7CGN1-F1
#
_entry.id   AF-A0A7C7CGN1-F1
#
_cell.length_a   1.000
_cell.length_b   1.000
_cell.length_c   1.000
_cell.angle_alpha   90.00
_cell.angle_beta   90.00
_cell.angle_gamma   90.00
#
_symmetry.space_group_name_H-M   'P 1'
#
loop_
_entity.id
_entity.type
_entity.pdbx_description
1 polymer ?
#
loop_
_entity_poly.entity_id
_entity_poly.type
_entity_poly.pdbx_seq_one_letter_code
_entity_poly.pdbx_strand_id
1 'polypeptide(L)'
;MTQYNNDSNGEKILSRFFVEREGEGVLGSLKSIDLIDSGILDSLDIVTLASFIEEEFAVKLDLTDTNTFNAVRRFDSLMELIQK
;
A
#
# COMPACT_ATOMS: atom_id res chain seq x y z
N MET A 1 5.14 -1.97 -28.44
CA MET A 1 5.95 -1.85 -27.21
C MET A 1 5.37 -0.68 -26.46
N THR A 2 4.73 -0.77 -25.30
CA THR A 2 4.31 -1.85 -24.40
C THR A 2 3.23 -1.16 -23.54
N GLN A 3 2.17 -1.88 -23.20
CA GLN A 3 0.97 -1.34 -22.57
C GLN A 3 1.30 -0.68 -21.22
N TYR A 4 1.09 0.63 -21.10
CA TYR A 4 1.14 1.40 -19.86
C TYR A 4 -0.19 2.14 -19.75
N ASN A 5 -1.23 1.55 -19.16
CA ASN A 5 -2.48 2.28 -18.93
C ASN A 5 -3.34 1.79 -17.75
N ASN A 6 -2.84 0.90 -16.87
CA ASN A 6 -3.57 0.49 -15.65
C ASN A 6 -2.83 0.75 -14.32
N ASP A 7 -1.51 0.96 -14.31
CA ASP A 7 -0.76 1.18 -13.06
C ASP A 7 -1.10 2.50 -12.35
N SER A 8 -1.44 3.56 -13.11
CA SER A 8 -1.54 4.90 -12.52
C SER A 8 -2.73 5.10 -11.59
N ASN A 9 -3.80 4.30 -11.71
CA ASN A 9 -5.00 4.49 -10.89
C ASN A 9 -4.87 3.82 -9.52
N GLY A 10 -4.43 2.55 -9.49
CA GLY A 10 -4.20 1.84 -8.24
C GLY A 10 -3.10 2.50 -7.41
N GLU A 11 -2.01 2.92 -8.06
CA GLU A 11 -0.94 3.65 -7.39
C GLU A 11 -1.45 4.97 -6.79
N LYS A 12 -2.30 5.73 -7.50
CA LYS A 12 -2.90 6.97 -6.97
C LYS A 12 -3.81 6.72 -5.78
N ILE A 13 -4.69 5.72 -5.88
CA ILE A 13 -5.63 5.36 -4.81
C ILE A 13 -4.86 4.89 -3.57
N LEU A 14 -3.88 4.01 -3.74
CA LEU A 14 -3.06 3.54 -2.62
C LEU A 14 -2.20 4.66 -2.05
N SER A 15 -1.60 5.51 -2.88
CA SER A 15 -0.84 6.68 -2.43
C SER A 15 -1.69 7.67 -1.64
N ARG A 16 -2.98 7.81 -1.97
CA ARG A 16 -3.92 8.67 -1.24
C ARG A 16 -4.00 8.30 0.24
N PHE A 17 -4.03 7.00 0.57
CA PHE A 17 -4.03 6.54 1.96
C PHE A 17 -2.85 7.09 2.76
N PHE A 18 -1.65 7.07 2.18
CA PHE A 18 -0.44 7.58 2.84
C PHE A 18 -0.41 9.11 2.89
N VAL A 19 -0.85 9.80 1.82
CA VAL A 19 -0.88 11.26 1.76
C VAL A 19 -1.90 11.86 2.73
N GLU A 20 -3.05 11.23 2.92
CA GLU A 20 -4.07 11.69 3.87
C GLU A 20 -3.58 11.67 5.32
N ARG A 21 -2.56 10.85 5.61
CA ARG A 21 -2.01 10.66 6.96
C ARG A 21 -0.73 11.45 7.21
N GLU A 22 0.21 11.33 6.29
CA GLU A 22 1.58 11.88 6.43
C GLU A 22 1.78 13.18 5.63
N GLY A 23 0.85 13.50 4.73
CA GLY A 23 0.94 14.61 3.79
C GLY A 23 1.69 14.27 2.50
N GLU A 24 1.74 15.22 1.56
CA GLU A 24 2.35 14.99 0.23
C GLU A 24 3.86 14.70 0.27
N GLY A 25 4.54 15.07 1.37
CA GLY A 25 5.98 14.87 1.54
C GLY A 25 6.42 13.40 1.53
N VAL A 26 5.50 12.47 1.85
CA VAL A 26 5.81 11.03 1.91
C VAL A 26 6.01 10.39 0.53
N LEU A 27 5.38 10.94 -0.51
CA LEU A 27 5.30 10.34 -1.86
C LEU A 27 6.67 10.01 -2.45
N GLY A 28 7.66 10.88 -2.23
CA GLY A 28 9.03 10.68 -2.74
C GLY A 28 9.77 9.51 -2.07
N SER A 29 9.33 9.08 -0.90
CA SER A 29 10.01 8.07 -0.09
C SER A 29 9.31 6.71 -0.06
N LEU A 30 7.98 6.66 -0.31
CA LEU A 30 7.13 5.46 -0.18
C LEU A 30 7.69 4.20 -0.86
N LYS A 31 8.27 4.33 -2.05
CA LYS A 31 8.82 3.18 -2.82
C LYS A 31 10.17 2.69 -2.31
N SER A 32 10.89 3.52 -1.55
CA SER A 32 12.27 3.25 -1.12
C SER A 32 12.37 2.74 0.31
N ILE A 33 11.40 3.09 1.17
CA ILE A 33 11.44 2.81 2.61
C ILE A 33 10.66 1.55 3.00
N ASP A 34 10.98 1.00 4.15
CA ASP A 34 10.12 0.04 4.84
C ASP A 34 9.10 0.82 5.66
N LEU A 35 7.83 0.69 5.30
CA LEU A 35 6.73 1.52 5.82
C LEU A 35 6.51 1.32 7.33
N ILE A 36 6.83 0.13 7.86
CA ILE A 36 6.68 -0.16 9.29
C ILE A 36 7.89 0.37 10.06
N ASP A 37 9.10 0.06 9.60
CA ASP A 37 10.33 0.49 10.30
C ASP A 37 10.53 2.01 10.24
N SER A 38 10.04 2.66 9.18
CA SER A 38 10.05 4.13 9.09
C SER A 38 8.99 4.80 9.95
N GLY A 39 8.09 4.03 10.57
CA GLY A 39 6.99 4.53 11.39
C GLY A 39 5.82 5.14 10.59
N ILE A 40 5.74 4.88 9.28
CA ILE A 40 4.66 5.36 8.41
C ILE A 40 3.40 4.50 8.58
N LEU A 41 3.59 3.23 8.92
CA LEU A 41 2.52 2.31 9.30
C LEU A 41 2.77 1.80 10.72
N ASP A 42 1.86 2.11 11.62
CA ASP A 42 1.76 1.45 12.92
C ASP A 42 0.78 0.26 12.88
N SER A 43 0.59 -0.40 14.03
CA SER A 43 -0.30 -1.56 14.15
C SER A 43 -1.77 -1.25 13.81
N LEU A 44 -2.26 -0.05 14.11
CA LEU A 44 -3.62 0.36 13.76
C LEU A 44 -3.72 0.70 12.27
N ASP A 45 -2.65 1.26 11.72
CA ASP A 45 -2.60 1.64 10.32
C ASP A 45 -2.61 0.44 9.39
N ILE A 46 -1.96 -0.66 9.78
CA ILE A 46 -2.00 -1.91 9.04
C ILE A 46 -3.44 -2.46 8.95
N VAL A 47 -4.19 -2.38 10.05
CA VAL A 47 -5.61 -2.80 10.07
C VAL A 47 -6.46 -1.87 9.20
N THR A 48 -6.23 -0.55 9.30
CA THR A 48 -6.97 0.45 8.54
C THR A 48 -6.66 0.37 7.04
N LEU A 49 -5.41 0.10 6.69
CA LEU A 49 -4.95 -0.13 5.32
C LEU A 49 -5.59 -1.38 4.72
N ALA A 50 -5.70 -2.47 5.49
CA ALA A 50 -6.38 -3.67 5.02
C ALA A 50 -7.86 -3.41 4.71
N SER A 51 -8.57 -2.65 5.56
CA SER A 51 -9.96 -2.23 5.29
C SER A 51 -10.04 -1.35 4.04
N PHE A 52 -9.14 -0.37 3.92
CA PHE A 52 -9.08 0.52 2.76
C PHE A 52 -8.85 -0.25 1.45
N ILE A 53 -7.95 -1.24 1.45
CA ILE A 53 -7.68 -2.06 0.28
C ILE A 53 -8.87 -2.95 -0.07
N GLU A 54 -9.56 -3.52 0.92
CA GLU A 54 -10.79 -4.30 0.69
C GLU A 54 -11.90 -3.44 0.08
N GLU A 55 -12.07 -2.21 0.55
CA GLU A 55 -13.08 -1.28 0.06
C GLU A 55 -12.81 -0.76 -1.36
N GLU A 56 -11.56 -0.39 -1.66
CA GLU A 56 -11.20 0.24 -2.94
C GLU A 56 -10.87 -0.77 -4.04
N PHE A 57 -10.35 -1.94 -3.68
CA PHE A 57 -9.87 -2.94 -4.65
C PHE A 57 -10.61 -4.28 -4.59
N ALA A 58 -11.53 -4.48 -3.62
CA ALA A 58 -12.17 -5.77 -3.36
C ALA A 58 -11.18 -6.93 -3.09
N VAL A 59 -9.98 -6.59 -2.59
CA VAL A 59 -8.92 -7.53 -2.24
C VAL A 59 -8.82 -7.62 -0.72
N LYS A 60 -8.99 -8.83 -0.17
CA LYS A 60 -8.85 -9.07 1.26
C LYS A 60 -7.42 -9.47 1.61
N LEU A 61 -6.78 -8.69 2.47
CA LEU A 61 -5.45 -9.02 2.99
C LEU A 61 -5.55 -9.93 4.21
N ASP A 62 -4.95 -11.12 4.15
CA ASP A 62 -4.78 -11.98 5.32
C ASP A 62 -3.54 -11.54 6.11
N LEU A 63 -3.73 -10.67 7.09
CA LEU A 63 -2.66 -10.17 7.95
C LEU A 63 -2.07 -11.25 8.89
N THR A 64 -2.70 -12.43 8.99
CA THR A 64 -2.15 -13.56 9.76
C THR A 64 -1.13 -14.36 8.96
N ASP A 65 -1.18 -14.27 7.63
CA ASP A 65 -0.16 -14.83 6.75
C ASP A 65 1.10 -13.96 6.76
N THR A 66 2.24 -14.59 7.05
CA THR A 66 3.52 -13.89 7.16
C THR A 66 3.98 -13.28 5.83
N ASN A 67 3.62 -13.88 4.69
CA ASN A 67 4.02 -13.32 3.38
C ASN A 67 3.23 -12.04 3.09
N THR A 68 1.92 -12.06 3.34
CA THR A 68 1.05 -10.90 3.21
C THR A 68 1.46 -9.78 4.17
N PHE A 69 1.74 -10.12 5.44
CA PHE A 69 2.23 -9.16 6.42
C PHE A 69 3.56 -8.52 5.99
N ASN A 70 4.50 -9.32 5.47
CA ASN A 70 5.77 -8.80 4.97
C ASN A 70 5.60 -7.92 3.72
N ALA A 71 4.65 -8.23 2.85
CA ALA A 71 4.34 -7.42 1.68
C ALA A 71 3.79 -6.03 2.05
N VAL A 72 3.03 -5.91 3.15
CA VAL A 72 2.54 -4.61 3.67
C VAL A 72 3.68 -3.65 4.00
N ARG A 73 4.90 -4.15 4.26
CA ARG A 73 6.07 -3.33 4.57
C ARG A 73 6.59 -2.51 3.40
N ARG A 74 6.23 -2.87 2.16
CA ARG A 74 6.75 -2.23 0.95
C ARG A 74 5.61 -1.82 0.04
N PHE A 75 5.63 -0.57 -0.42
CA PHE A 75 4.60 -0.03 -1.30
C PHE A 75 4.45 -0.85 -2.60
N ASP A 76 5.56 -1.23 -3.23
CA ASP A 76 5.50 -1.99 -4.49
C ASP A 76 4.92 -3.39 -4.27
N SER A 77 5.20 -4.03 -3.13
CA SER A 77 4.62 -5.34 -2.79
C SER A 77 3.12 -5.25 -2.49
N LEU A 78 2.65 -4.15 -1.89
CA LEU A 78 1.21 -3.87 -1.77
C LEU A 78 0.56 -3.71 -3.15
N MET A 79 1.21 -3.00 -4.07
CA MET A 79 0.74 -2.87 -5.45
C MET A 79 0.61 -4.23 -6.15
N GLU A 80 1.57 -5.14 -5.96
CA GLU A 80 1.49 -6.50 -6.50
C GLU A 80 0.34 -7.33 -5.91
N LEU A 81 0.00 -7.11 -4.63
CA LEU A 81 -1.12 -7.80 -3.98
C LEU A 81 -2.48 -7.36 -4.52
N ILE A 82 -2.63 -6.07 -4.85
CA ILE A 82 -3.91 -5.51 -5.32
C ILE A 82 -4.12 -5.66 -6.84
N GLN A 83 -3.06 -5.91 -7.61
CA GLN A 83 -3.12 -6.02 -9.08
C GLN A 83 -3.30 -7.46 -9.60
N LYS A 84 -3.37 -8.46 -8.72
CA LYS A 84 -3.67 -9.85 -9.11
C LYS A 84 -5.11 -10.03 -9.58
#